data_AF-A0A2E1XAI8-F1
#
_entry.id   AF-A0A2E1XAI8-F1
#
_cell.length_a   1.000
_cell.length_b   1.000
_cell.length_c   1.000
_cell.angle_alpha   90.00
_cell.angle_beta   90.00
_cell.angle_gamma   90.00
#
_symmetry.space_group_name_H-M   'P 1'
#
loop_
_entity.id
_entity.type
_entity.pdbx_description
1 polymer ?
#
loop_
_entity_poly.entity_id
_entity_poly.type
_entity_poly.pdbx_seq_one_letter_code
_entity_poly.pdbx_strand_id
1 'polypeptide(L)'
;MTTSLVYKRIDAELNKLNAGKVNRKDIPSILRKVYRSLEAISFEEVDCLKERYRRIVNSIGIADVLDEKIDYVLRIIDPHFSEFEFEEMFQVFWILDNVFLHERIGININEDKKRLLYESLKPFFKKHEQHYRETARQLLEDWNSDFWWYDVNSTMAS
;
A
#
# COMPACT_ATOMS: atom_id res chain seq x y z
N MET A 1 31.09 -14.09 -0.89
CA MET A 1 29.68 -13.74 -1.21
C MET A 1 29.59 -12.23 -1.31
N THR A 2 29.44 -11.69 -2.52
CA THR A 2 29.25 -10.25 -2.74
C THR A 2 27.78 -9.95 -2.45
N THR A 3 27.47 -9.51 -1.23
CA THR A 3 26.11 -9.08 -0.90
C THR A 3 25.73 -7.93 -1.81
N SER A 4 24.64 -8.08 -2.56
CA SER A 4 24.13 -7.07 -3.51
C SER A 4 24.07 -5.68 -2.85
N LEU A 5 24.46 -4.63 -3.57
CA LEU A 5 24.31 -3.23 -3.12
C LEU A 5 22.85 -2.93 -2.71
N VAL A 6 21.90 -3.59 -3.36
CA VAL A 6 20.46 -3.50 -3.06
C VAL A 6 20.17 -4.08 -1.68
N TYR A 7 20.74 -5.24 -1.33
CA TYR A 7 20.62 -5.86 -0.02
C TYR A 7 21.08 -4.92 1.10
N LYS A 8 22.27 -4.32 0.97
CA LYS A 8 22.82 -3.40 1.99
C LYS A 8 21.94 -2.17 2.20
N ARG A 9 21.31 -1.67 1.13
CA ARG A 9 20.40 -0.52 1.20
C ARG A 9 19.11 -0.88 1.94
N ILE A 10 18.52 -2.04 1.62
CA ILE A 10 17.34 -2.55 2.33
C ILE A 10 17.64 -2.74 3.81
N ASP A 11 18.77 -3.39 4.10
CA ASP A 11 19.22 -3.67 5.46
C ASP A 11 19.36 -2.39 6.29
N ALA A 12 19.94 -1.34 5.71
CA ALA A 12 20.07 -0.04 6.36
C ALA A 12 18.72 0.63 6.67
N GLU A 13 17.76 0.60 5.74
CA GLU A 13 16.43 1.17 5.97
C GLU A 13 15.65 0.39 7.03
N LEU A 14 15.72 -0.94 7.00
CA LEU A 14 15.15 -1.80 8.03
C LEU A 14 15.77 -1.53 9.41
N ASN A 15 17.07 -1.28 9.48
CA ASN A 15 17.74 -0.92 10.73
C ASN A 15 17.32 0.45 11.27
N LYS A 16 17.04 1.44 10.40
CA LYS A 16 16.49 2.73 10.83
C LYS A 16 15.10 2.56 11.45
N LEU A 17 14.24 1.78 10.80
CA LEU A 17 12.90 1.46 11.30
C LEU A 17 12.97 0.76 12.66
N ASN A 18 13.78 -0.30 12.76
CA ASN A 18 13.93 -1.08 13.99
C ASN A 18 14.52 -0.26 15.14
N ALA A 19 15.41 0.68 14.86
CA ALA A 19 15.98 1.57 15.86
C ALA A 19 15.04 2.70 16.30
N GLY A 20 13.81 2.77 15.78
CA GLY A 20 12.86 3.84 16.08
C GLY A 20 13.33 5.22 15.61
N LYS A 21 14.26 5.27 14.65
CA LYS A 21 14.87 6.53 14.14
C LYS A 21 14.07 7.16 13.00
N VAL A 22 12.82 6.75 12.82
CA VAL A 22 11.94 7.14 11.72
C VAL A 22 10.66 7.70 12.31
N ASN A 23 10.17 8.84 11.81
CA ASN A 23 8.87 9.35 12.24
C ASN A 23 7.77 8.38 11.79
N ARG A 24 6.77 8.14 12.64
CA ARG A 24 5.63 7.25 12.30
C ARG A 24 4.97 7.55 10.97
N LYS A 25 4.83 8.83 10.59
CA LYS A 25 4.26 9.25 9.31
C LYS A 25 5.06 8.81 8.07
N ASP A 26 6.37 8.62 8.23
CA ASP A 26 7.29 8.29 7.14
C ASP A 26 7.45 6.77 6.97
N ILE A 27 7.07 5.98 8.00
CA ILE A 27 7.20 4.52 8.04
C ILE A 27 6.68 3.84 6.77
N PRO A 28 5.45 4.09 6.30
CA PRO A 28 4.90 3.29 5.21
C PRO A 28 5.56 3.62 3.86
N SER A 29 6.05 4.85 3.68
CA SER A 29 6.85 5.22 2.50
C SER A 29 8.21 4.50 2.47
N ILE A 30 8.86 4.36 3.63
CA ILE A 30 10.12 3.60 3.74
C ILE A 30 9.87 2.12 3.47
N LEU A 31 8.81 1.58 4.06
CA LEU A 31 8.40 0.19 3.86
C LEU A 31 8.13 -0.13 2.37
N ARG A 32 7.41 0.77 1.67
CA ARG A 32 7.20 0.70 0.22
C ARG A 32 8.52 0.64 -0.56
N LYS A 33 9.50 1.50 -0.24
CA LYS A 33 10.82 1.49 -0.90
C LYS A 33 11.60 0.21 -0.65
N VAL A 34 11.53 -0.30 0.58
CA VAL A 34 12.17 -1.56 0.96
C VAL A 34 11.57 -2.70 0.15
N TYR A 35 10.25 -2.83 0.11
CA TYR A 35 9.60 -3.91 -0.63
C TYR A 35 9.96 -3.91 -2.13
N ARG A 36 9.90 -2.75 -2.80
CA ARG A 36 10.31 -2.66 -4.22
C ARG A 36 11.72 -3.16 -4.45
N SER A 37 12.61 -2.89 -3.51
CA SER A 37 14.00 -3.32 -3.61
C SER A 37 14.16 -4.84 -3.42
N LEU A 38 13.20 -5.51 -2.76
CA LEU A 38 13.19 -6.97 -2.60
C LEU A 38 12.92 -7.70 -3.92
N GLU A 39 12.11 -7.13 -4.80
CA GLU A 39 11.78 -7.75 -6.10
C GLU A 39 12.98 -7.81 -7.06
N ALA A 40 14.02 -7.01 -6.81
CA ALA A 40 15.24 -6.96 -7.61
C ALA A 40 16.35 -7.93 -7.16
N ILE A 41 16.10 -8.81 -6.18
CA ILE A 41 17.10 -9.70 -5.57
C ILE A 41 16.80 -11.18 -5.90
N SER A 42 17.83 -12.03 -5.97
CA SER A 42 17.72 -13.47 -6.23
C SER A 42 16.91 -14.23 -5.14
N PHE A 43 16.26 -15.32 -5.55
CA PHE A 43 15.19 -16.01 -4.78
C PHE A 43 15.58 -16.40 -3.33
N GLU A 44 16.83 -16.81 -3.09
CA GLU A 44 17.27 -17.32 -1.78
C GLU A 44 17.55 -16.21 -0.74
N GLU A 45 17.93 -15.00 -1.18
CA GLU A 45 18.15 -13.84 -0.29
C GLU A 45 16.84 -13.10 0.05
N VAL A 46 15.82 -13.26 -0.80
CA VAL A 46 14.52 -12.58 -0.70
C VAL A 46 13.71 -13.06 0.49
N ASP A 47 13.69 -14.36 0.79
CA ASP A 47 12.87 -14.91 1.88
C ASP A 47 13.36 -14.45 3.25
N CYS A 48 14.69 -14.41 3.47
CA CYS A 48 15.28 -13.87 4.70
C CYS A 48 14.90 -12.40 4.91
N LEU A 49 14.91 -11.60 3.84
CA LEU A 49 14.58 -10.19 3.92
C LEU A 49 13.08 -9.95 4.08
N LYS A 50 12.21 -10.73 3.40
CA LYS A 50 10.75 -10.70 3.59
C LYS A 50 10.38 -11.03 5.02
N GLU A 51 10.99 -12.07 5.60
CA GLU A 51 10.70 -12.45 6.98
C GLU A 51 11.16 -11.40 7.98
N ARG A 52 12.30 -10.75 7.73
CA ARG A 52 12.76 -9.63 8.56
C ARG A 52 11.87 -8.39 8.41
N TYR A 53 11.47 -8.06 7.19
CA TYR A 53 10.53 -7.00 6.91
C TYR A 53 9.21 -7.25 7.65
N ARG A 54 8.64 -8.46 7.54
CA ARG A 54 7.44 -8.88 8.28
C ARG A 54 7.59 -8.69 9.79
N ARG A 55 8.72 -9.09 10.38
CA ARG A 55 8.99 -8.89 11.81
C ARG A 55 9.00 -7.42 12.22
N ILE A 56 9.65 -6.55 11.44
CA ILE A 56 9.72 -5.11 11.72
C ILE A 56 8.35 -4.46 11.57
N VAL A 57 7.63 -4.82 10.52
CA VAL A 57 6.27 -4.32 10.23
C VAL A 57 5.28 -4.70 11.34
N ASN A 58 5.39 -5.92 11.87
CA ASN A 58 4.61 -6.36 13.03
C ASN A 58 5.01 -5.60 14.31
N SER A 59 6.31 -5.39 14.55
CA SER A 59 6.77 -4.75 15.79
C SER A 59 6.38 -3.27 15.88
N ILE A 60 6.24 -2.59 14.74
CA ILE A 60 5.83 -1.17 14.69
C ILE A 60 4.29 -0.99 14.65
N GLY A 61 3.52 -2.08 14.57
CA GLY A 61 2.06 -2.02 14.51
C GLY A 61 1.52 -1.43 13.22
N ILE A 62 2.06 -1.81 12.05
CA ILE A 62 1.57 -1.24 10.77
C ILE A 62 0.07 -1.50 10.58
N ALA A 63 -0.43 -2.64 11.07
CA ALA A 63 -1.83 -3.02 10.90
C ALA A 63 -2.74 -1.98 11.57
N ASP A 64 -2.40 -1.56 12.79
CA ASP A 64 -3.12 -0.51 13.51
C ASP A 64 -3.05 0.82 12.76
N VAL A 65 -1.86 1.17 12.22
CA VAL A 65 -1.69 2.39 11.41
C VAL A 65 -2.55 2.34 10.14
N LEU A 66 -2.63 1.20 9.46
CA LEU A 66 -3.46 1.04 8.28
C LEU A 66 -4.94 1.09 8.65
N ASP A 67 -5.36 0.47 9.74
CA ASP A 67 -6.73 0.54 10.25
C ASP A 67 -7.17 1.98 10.55
N GLU A 68 -6.33 2.78 11.21
CA GLU A 68 -6.60 4.21 11.46
C GLU A 68 -6.72 5.01 10.14
N LYS A 69 -5.91 4.66 9.15
CA LYS A 69 -5.92 5.31 7.83
C LYS A 69 -7.13 4.91 7.01
N ILE A 70 -7.58 3.66 7.11
CA ILE A 70 -8.85 3.21 6.54
C ILE A 70 -10.00 4.00 7.16
N ASP A 71 -10.03 4.17 8.48
CA ASP A 71 -11.08 4.97 9.15
C ASP A 71 -11.06 6.44 8.70
N TYR A 72 -9.89 6.99 8.39
CA TYR A 72 -9.80 8.31 7.79
C TYR A 72 -10.46 8.34 6.40
N VAL A 73 -10.13 7.40 5.51
CA VAL A 73 -10.73 7.34 4.17
C VAL A 73 -12.24 7.16 4.25
N LEU A 74 -12.71 6.26 5.10
CA LEU A 74 -14.15 6.04 5.30
C LEU A 74 -14.90 7.30 5.76
N ARG A 75 -14.24 8.21 6.48
CA ARG A 75 -14.84 9.49 6.90
C ARG A 75 -14.89 10.54 5.80
N ILE A 76 -13.91 10.54 4.89
CA ILE A 76 -13.88 11.50 3.77
C ILE A 76 -14.67 10.99 2.56
N ILE A 77 -15.01 9.70 2.52
CA ILE A 77 -16.00 9.17 1.59
C ILE A 77 -17.37 9.68 2.03
N ASP A 78 -17.75 10.85 1.53
CA ASP A 78 -19.06 11.43 1.76
C ASP A 78 -19.92 11.26 0.50
N PRO A 79 -21.04 10.50 0.57
CA PRO A 79 -21.95 10.29 -0.56
C PRO A 79 -22.59 11.57 -1.11
N HIS A 80 -22.49 12.69 -0.39
CA HIS A 80 -22.99 13.99 -0.80
C HIS A 80 -21.99 14.83 -1.59
N PHE A 81 -20.68 14.52 -1.55
CA PHE A 81 -19.67 15.21 -2.35
C PHE A 81 -19.49 14.54 -3.71
N SER A 82 -19.22 15.37 -4.72
CA SER A 82 -19.14 14.89 -6.09
C SER A 82 -17.85 14.15 -6.39
N GLU A 83 -16.70 14.60 -5.87
CA GLU A 83 -15.34 14.15 -6.23
C GLU A 83 -14.38 14.33 -5.05
N PHE A 84 -13.29 13.55 -5.02
CA PHE A 84 -12.17 13.77 -4.09
C PHE A 84 -11.27 14.91 -4.57
N GLU A 85 -10.73 15.68 -3.62
CA GLU A 85 -9.59 16.56 -3.91
C GLU A 85 -8.33 15.76 -4.24
N PHE A 86 -7.32 16.39 -4.84
CA PHE A 86 -6.10 15.70 -5.27
C PHE A 86 -5.36 15.03 -4.11
N GLU A 87 -5.24 15.73 -2.99
CA GLU A 87 -4.63 15.24 -1.76
C GLU A 87 -5.40 14.05 -1.17
N GLU A 88 -6.73 14.05 -1.30
CA GLU A 88 -7.60 12.96 -0.84
C GLU A 88 -7.43 11.73 -1.74
N MET A 89 -7.43 11.92 -3.06
CA MET A 89 -7.11 10.85 -4.01
C MET A 89 -5.75 10.22 -3.72
N PHE A 90 -4.72 11.02 -3.48
CA PHE A 90 -3.40 10.52 -3.13
C PHE A 90 -3.44 9.65 -1.87
N GLN A 91 -4.16 10.08 -0.84
CA GLN A 91 -4.30 9.30 0.39
C GLN A 91 -5.05 7.99 0.18
N VAL A 92 -6.16 8.02 -0.57
CA VAL A 92 -6.93 6.82 -0.94
C VAL A 92 -6.03 5.82 -1.66
N PHE A 93 -5.33 6.26 -2.71
CA PHE A 93 -4.44 5.40 -3.49
C PHE A 93 -3.28 4.86 -2.68
N TRP A 94 -2.67 5.67 -1.82
CA TRP A 94 -1.62 5.23 -0.94
C TRP A 94 -2.11 4.17 0.06
N ILE A 95 -3.34 4.29 0.57
CA ILE A 95 -3.90 3.31 1.51
C ILE A 95 -4.17 1.99 0.79
N LEU A 96 -4.79 2.05 -0.39
CA LEU A 96 -5.05 0.85 -1.21
C LEU A 96 -3.74 0.10 -1.53
N ASP A 97 -2.69 0.82 -1.93
CA ASP A 97 -1.37 0.25 -2.23
C ASP A 97 -0.74 -0.40 -0.99
N ASN A 98 -0.82 0.26 0.17
CA ASN A 98 -0.23 -0.29 1.40
C ASN A 98 -1.03 -1.47 1.96
N VAL A 99 -2.37 -1.46 1.90
CA VAL A 99 -3.18 -2.60 2.33
C VAL A 99 -2.77 -3.84 1.54
N PHE A 100 -2.77 -3.73 0.21
CA PHE A 100 -2.37 -4.83 -0.67
C PHE A 100 -0.96 -5.33 -0.41
N LEU A 101 0.01 -4.41 -0.34
CA LEU A 101 1.40 -4.72 -0.09
C LEU A 101 1.58 -5.57 1.16
N HIS A 102 0.94 -5.15 2.25
CA HIS A 102 1.10 -5.77 3.56
C HIS A 102 0.33 -7.09 3.65
N GLU A 103 -0.77 -7.27 2.92
CA GLU A 103 -1.42 -8.58 2.81
C GLU A 103 -0.55 -9.61 2.06
N ARG A 104 0.11 -9.21 0.96
CA ARG A 104 0.99 -10.11 0.19
C ARG A 104 2.16 -10.67 0.99
N ILE A 105 2.58 -9.98 2.05
CA ILE A 105 3.63 -10.44 2.96
C ILE A 105 3.08 -11.11 4.24
N GLY A 106 1.77 -11.35 4.31
CA GLY A 106 1.11 -12.08 5.40
C GLY A 106 0.81 -11.25 6.64
N ILE A 107 0.64 -9.93 6.52
CA ILE A 107 0.12 -9.08 7.60
C ILE A 107 -1.40 -9.10 7.56
N ASN A 108 -2.01 -9.37 8.71
CA ASN A 108 -3.45 -9.39 8.83
C ASN A 108 -3.99 -7.99 9.14
N ILE A 109 -4.70 -7.40 8.19
CA ILE A 109 -5.40 -6.11 8.32
C ILE A 109 -6.88 -6.43 8.51
N ASN A 110 -7.59 -5.62 9.31
CA ASN A 110 -8.98 -5.88 9.65
C ASN A 110 -9.88 -6.08 8.41
N GLU A 111 -10.37 -7.31 8.23
CA GLU A 111 -11.17 -7.74 7.07
C GLU A 111 -12.46 -6.93 6.90
N ASP A 112 -13.15 -6.63 8.00
CA ASP A 112 -14.40 -5.88 7.95
C ASP A 112 -14.17 -4.44 7.47
N LYS A 113 -13.09 -3.81 7.94
CA LYS A 113 -12.70 -2.46 7.50
C LYS A 113 -12.28 -2.43 6.04
N LYS A 114 -11.50 -3.41 5.57
CA LYS A 114 -11.12 -3.51 4.15
C LYS A 114 -12.33 -3.70 3.26
N ARG A 115 -13.24 -4.60 3.62
CA ARG A 115 -14.49 -4.82 2.88
C ARG A 115 -15.28 -3.52 2.78
N LEU A 116 -15.49 -2.85 3.91
CA LEU A 116 -16.21 -1.58 3.95
C LEU A 116 -15.52 -0.50 3.09
N LEU A 117 -14.19 -0.39 3.18
CA LEU A 117 -13.40 0.52 2.35
C LEU A 117 -13.65 0.27 0.85
N TYR A 118 -13.54 -0.97 0.40
CA TYR A 118 -13.74 -1.30 -1.01
C TYR A 118 -15.18 -1.06 -1.46
N GLU A 119 -16.17 -1.45 -0.65
CA GLU A 119 -17.58 -1.22 -0.94
C GLU A 119 -17.91 0.27 -1.04
N SER A 120 -17.36 1.09 -0.13
CA SER A 120 -17.56 2.53 -0.11
C SER A 120 -16.85 3.25 -1.26
N LEU A 121 -15.65 2.82 -1.66
CA LEU A 121 -14.89 3.45 -2.75
C LEU A 121 -15.41 3.07 -4.14
N LYS A 122 -15.91 1.85 -4.33
CA LYS A 122 -16.38 1.34 -5.62
C LYS A 122 -17.33 2.28 -6.38
N PRO A 123 -18.39 2.85 -5.78
CA PRO A 123 -19.28 3.77 -6.49
C PRO A 123 -18.59 5.08 -6.89
N PHE A 124 -17.68 5.62 -6.07
CA PHE A 124 -16.91 6.83 -6.40
C PHE A 124 -16.00 6.56 -7.58
N PHE A 125 -15.24 5.47 -7.51
CA PHE A 125 -14.34 5.05 -8.57
C PHE A 125 -15.07 4.82 -9.88
N LYS A 126 -16.26 4.21 -9.84
CA LYS A 126 -17.08 4.00 -11.04
C LYS A 126 -17.63 5.32 -11.62
N LYS A 127 -17.99 6.28 -10.78
CA LYS A 127 -18.57 7.55 -11.22
C LYS A 127 -17.56 8.47 -11.91
N HIS A 128 -16.30 8.48 -11.46
CA HIS A 128 -15.22 9.31 -12.01
C HIS A 128 -14.04 8.47 -12.49
N GLU A 129 -14.34 7.35 -13.14
CA GLU A 129 -13.39 6.28 -13.49
C GLU A 129 -12.19 6.78 -14.27
N GLN A 130 -12.41 7.58 -15.32
CA GLN A 130 -11.32 8.08 -16.15
C GLN A 130 -10.38 8.98 -15.35
N HIS A 131 -10.92 9.90 -14.55
CA HIS A 131 -10.13 10.82 -13.75
C HIS A 131 -9.28 10.09 -12.70
N TYR A 132 -9.90 9.18 -11.93
CA TYR A 132 -9.17 8.41 -10.94
C TYR A 132 -8.13 7.49 -11.57
N ARG A 133 -8.37 6.95 -12.77
CA ARG A 133 -7.40 6.14 -13.50
C ARG A 133 -6.18 6.97 -13.94
N GLU A 134 -6.39 8.16 -14.48
CA GLU A 134 -5.31 9.05 -14.88
C GLU A 134 -4.46 9.46 -13.67
N THR A 135 -5.11 9.81 -12.57
CA THR A 135 -4.46 10.09 -11.29
C THR A 135 -3.71 8.88 -10.74
N ALA A 136 -4.30 7.68 -10.79
CA ALA A 136 -3.65 6.43 -10.39
C ALA A 136 -2.37 6.18 -11.21
N ARG A 137 -2.42 6.34 -12.54
CA ARG A 137 -1.23 6.18 -13.40
C ARG A 137 -0.12 7.18 -13.12
N GLN A 138 -0.46 8.37 -12.62
CA GLN A 138 0.52 9.39 -12.24
C GLN A 138 1.13 9.13 -10.85
N LEU A 139 0.37 8.53 -9.93
CA LEU A 139 0.73 8.42 -8.51
C LEU A 139 1.14 7.01 -8.07
N LEU A 140 0.70 5.99 -8.79
CA LEU A 140 0.88 4.57 -8.50
C LEU A 140 1.71 3.89 -9.58
N GLU A 141 2.37 2.79 -9.20
CA GLU A 141 3.21 2.01 -10.10
C GLU A 141 2.42 0.87 -10.76
N ASP A 142 2.98 0.31 -11.83
CA ASP A 142 2.32 -0.66 -12.72
C ASP A 142 1.90 -2.00 -12.08
N TRP A 143 2.52 -2.40 -10.96
CA TRP A 143 2.19 -3.65 -10.24
C TRP A 143 0.77 -3.72 -9.65
N ASN A 144 0.04 -2.59 -9.63
CA ASN A 144 -1.38 -2.56 -9.28
C ASN A 144 -2.29 -2.79 -10.49
N SER A 145 -1.74 -3.23 -11.63
CA SER A 145 -2.47 -3.41 -12.88
C SER A 145 -3.71 -4.30 -12.78
N ASP A 146 -3.63 -5.28 -11.89
CA ASP A 146 -4.61 -6.37 -11.77
C ASP A 146 -5.76 -6.01 -10.81
N PHE A 147 -5.77 -4.79 -10.26
CA PHE A 147 -6.84 -4.35 -9.37
C PHE A 147 -8.10 -3.99 -10.12
N TRP A 148 -9.27 -4.27 -9.52
CA TRP A 148 -10.58 -3.92 -10.08
C TRP A 148 -10.77 -2.41 -10.36
N TRP A 149 -10.01 -1.53 -9.69
CA TRP A 149 -10.02 -0.09 -9.95
C TRP A 149 -8.94 0.37 -10.95
N TYR A 150 -8.06 -0.54 -11.39
CA TYR A 150 -7.02 -0.29 -12.41
C TYR A 150 -7.32 -1.04 -13.74
N ASP A 151 -7.97 -2.20 -13.67
CA ASP A 151 -8.18 -3.10 -14.80
C ASP A 151 -9.42 -2.73 -15.63
N VAL A 152 -9.16 -2.51 -16.92
CA VAL A 152 -10.10 -2.13 -17.98
C VAL A 152 -11.13 -3.23 -18.28
N ASN A 153 -10.88 -4.48 -17.87
CA ASN A 153 -11.74 -5.63 -18.19
C ASN A 153 -12.63 -6.11 -17.04
N SER A 154 -12.47 -5.57 -15.83
CA SER A 154 -13.21 -6.06 -14.64
C SER A 154 -14.69 -5.67 -14.62
N THR A 155 -15.11 -4.70 -15.44
CA THR A 155 -16.51 -4.26 -15.62
C THR A 155 -17.26 -4.99 -16.75
N MET A 156 -16.61 -5.87 -17.52
CA MET A 156 -17.28 -6.69 -18.54
C MET A 156 -17.63 -8.11 -18.05
N ALA A 157 -17.36 -8.44 -16.79
CA ALA A 157 -17.58 -9.78 -16.22
C ALA A 157 -18.62 -9.83 -15.08
N SER A 158 -19.56 -8.89 -15.04
CA SER A 158 -20.71 -8.92 -14.12
C SER A 158 -22.01 -8.57 -14.83
#